data_AF-A0A2S8D9D4-F1
#
_entry.id   AF-A0A2S8D9D4-F1
#
_cell.length_a   1.000
_cell.length_b   1.000
_cell.length_c   1.000
_cell.angle_alpha   90.00
_cell.angle_beta   90.00
_cell.angle_gamma   90.00
#
_symmetry.space_group_name_H-M   'P 1'
#
loop_
_entity.id
_entity.type
_entity.pdbx_description
1 polymer ?
#
loop_
_entity_poly.entity_id
_entity_poly.type
_entity_poly.pdbx_seq_one_letter_code
_entity_poly.pdbx_strand_id
1 'polypeptide(L)' 'MQSERIYLVWAHPRHDSLTAHIADAIHQRAMERKIQVTELDLYRRNFNPVMTPEDEPGDAANLLI' A
#
# COMPACT_ATOMS: atom_id res chain seq x y z
N MET A 1 -13.23 21.90 3.53
CA MET A 1 -13.59 20.52 3.92
C MET A 1 -12.48 19.61 3.46
N GLN A 2 -11.86 18.86 4.38
CA GLN A 2 -10.81 17.91 4.02
C GLN A 2 -11.48 16.69 3.39
N SER A 3 -11.07 16.31 2.18
CA SER A 3 -11.57 15.09 1.53
C SER A 3 -10.97 13.87 2.23
N GLU A 4 -11.81 12.93 2.66
CA GLU A 4 -11.35 11.66 3.24
C GLU A 4 -10.53 10.87 2.22
N ARG A 5 -9.48 10.20 2.70
CA ARG A 5 -8.58 9.38 1.88
C ARG A 5 -8.29 8.05 2.56
N ILE A 6 -8.26 6.98 1.78
CA ILE A 6 -7.88 5.63 2.18
C ILE A 6 -6.61 5.24 1.41
N TYR A 7 -5.66 4.61 2.11
CA TYR A 7 -4.55 3.90 1.50
C TYR A 7 -4.79 2.40 1.70
N LEU A 8 -5.19 1.70 0.64
CA LEU A 8 -5.56 0.28 0.69
C LEU A 8 -4.34 -0.56 0.30
N VAL A 9 -3.65 -1.12 1.29
CA VAL A 9 -2.56 -2.07 1.08
C VAL A 9 -3.10 -3.49 1.23
N TRP A 10 -2.82 -4.36 0.26
CA TRP A 10 -3.20 -5.75 0.35
C TRP A 10 -2.18 -6.65 -0.34
N ALA A 11 -2.22 -7.94 0.01
CA ALA A 11 -1.22 -8.91 -0.43
C ALA A 11 -1.88 -10.27 -0.66
N HIS A 12 -2.12 -10.61 -1.93
CA HIS A 12 -2.50 -11.97 -2.30
C HIS A 12 -2.03 -12.30 -3.72
N PRO A 13 -1.41 -13.46 -3.99
CA PRO A 13 -0.83 -13.77 -5.30
C PRO A 13 -1.88 -13.98 -6.40
N ARG A 14 -3.08 -14.44 -6.03
CA ARG A 14 -4.18 -14.68 -6.96
C ARG A 14 -5.15 -13.51 -7.01
N HIS A 15 -5.42 -13.02 -8.22
CA HIS A 15 -6.36 -11.92 -8.50
C HIS A 15 -7.84 -12.33 -8.39
N ASP A 16 -8.14 -13.62 -8.43
CA ASP A 16 -9.49 -14.19 -8.28
C ASP A 16 -9.74 -14.73 -6.86
N SER A 17 -8.92 -14.30 -5.90
CA SER A 17 -9.06 -14.68 -4.50
C SER A 17 -10.19 -13.92 -3.81
N LEU A 18 -10.66 -14.48 -2.70
CA LEU A 18 -11.57 -13.77 -1.79
C LEU A 18 -10.96 -12.44 -1.33
N THR A 19 -9.65 -12.39 -1.05
CA THR A 19 -8.93 -11.16 -0.67
C THR A 19 -9.01 -10.09 -1.76
N ALA A 20 -8.77 -10.46 -3.02
CA ALA A 20 -8.88 -9.53 -4.15
C ALA A 20 -10.32 -9.02 -4.30
N HIS A 21 -11.33 -9.89 -4.21
CA HIS A 21 -12.73 -9.46 -4.25
C HIS A 21 -13.10 -8.53 -3.08
N ILE A 22 -12.54 -8.74 -1.89
CA ILE A 22 -12.75 -7.84 -0.74
C ILE A 22 -12.08 -6.47 -1.00
N ALA A 23 -10.84 -6.45 -1.52
CA ALA A 23 -10.15 -5.21 -1.86
C ALA A 23 -10.93 -4.40 -2.90
N ASP A 24 -11.43 -5.06 -3.94
CA ASP A 24 -12.29 -4.45 -4.96
C ASP A 24 -13.58 -3.90 -4.34
N ALA A 25 -14.26 -4.67 -3.49
CA ALA A 25 -15.49 -4.23 -2.83
C ALA A 25 -15.27 -2.99 -1.93
N ILE A 26 -14.14 -2.93 -1.22
CA ILE A 26 -13.74 -1.77 -0.42
C ILE A 26 -13.51 -0.55 -1.33
N HIS A 27 -12.76 -0.73 -2.42
CA HIS A 27 -12.46 0.34 -3.37
C HIS A 27 -13.75 0.92 -3.98
N GLN A 28 -14.66 0.06 -4.47
CA GLN A 28 -15.95 0.48 -5.02
C GLN A 28 -16.77 1.26 -3.99
N ARG A 29 -16.87 0.75 -2.76
CA ARG A 29 -17.65 1.41 -1.69
C ARG A 29 -17.07 2.77 -1.29
N ALA A 30 -15.75 2.93 -1.34
CA ALA A 30 -15.09 4.20 -1.07
C ALA A 30 -15.33 5.22 -2.20
N MET A 31 -15.30 4.78 -3.46
CA MET A 31 -15.62 5.62 -4.62
C MET A 31 -17.07 6.15 -4.57
N GLU A 32 -18.03 5.30 -4.21
CA GLU A 32 -19.45 5.71 -4.03
C GLU A 32 -19.61 6.85 -3.01
N ARG A 33 -18.75 6.85 -1.98
CA ARG A 33 -18.72 7.87 -0.91
C ARG A 33 -17.85 9.08 -1.25
N LYS A 34 -17.26 9.12 -2.45
CA LYS A 34 -16.33 10.17 -2.90
C LYS A 34 -15.07 10.26 -2.02
N ILE A 35 -14.68 9.14 -1.41
CA ILE A 35 -13.43 8.99 -0.67
C ILE A 35 -12.32 8.70 -1.69
N GLN A 36 -11.18 9.37 -1.57
CA GLN A 36 -10.03 9.09 -2.45
C GLN A 36 -9.36 7.79 -2.02
N VAL A 37 -9.09 6.89 -2.95
CA VAL A 37 -8.40 5.63 -2.65
C VAL A 37 -7.06 5.59 -3.39
N THR A 38 -5.99 5.29 -2.66
CA THR A 38 -4.72 4.86 -3.26
C THR A 38 -4.52 3.39 -2.92
N GLU A 39 -4.41 2.56 -3.94
CA GLU A 39 -4.25 1.11 -3.79
C GLU A 39 -2.79 0.69 -3.94
N LEU A 40 -2.36 -0.25 -3.10
CA LEU A 40 -1.07 -0.92 -3.17
C LEU A 40 -1.25 -2.44 -3.05
N ASP A 41 -1.33 -3.12 -4.19
CA ASP A 41 -1.22 -4.58 -4.30
C ASP A 41 0.27 -4.98 -4.27
N LEU A 42 0.72 -5.57 -3.16
CA LEU A 42 2.14 -5.91 -2.97
C LEU A 42 2.64 -6.97 -3.97
N TYR A 43 1.78 -7.92 -4.37
CA TYR A 43 2.17 -8.97 -5.31
C TYR A 43 2.30 -8.42 -6.74
N ARG A 44 1.33 -7.62 -7.20
CA ARG A 44 1.42 -6.97 -8.51
C ARG A 44 2.57 -5.96 -8.59
N ARG A 45 2.95 -5.36 -7.46
CA ARG A 45 4.08 -4.42 -7.38
C ARG A 45 5.43 -5.11 -7.26
N ASN A 46 5.48 -6.45 -7.21
CA ASN A 46 6.70 -7.22 -6.93
C ASN A 46 7.45 -6.66 -5.72
N PHE A 47 6.70 -6.30 -4.68
CA PHE A 47 7.28 -5.74 -3.48
C PHE A 47 8.26 -6.74 -2.87
N ASN A 48 9.51 -6.32 -2.66
CA ASN A 48 10.50 -7.11 -1.96
C ASN A 48 10.28 -6.93 -0.44
N PRO A 49 9.83 -7.97 0.29
CA PRO A 49 9.63 -7.86 1.73
C PRO A 49 10.94 -8.01 2.52
N VAL A 50 12.05 -8.33 1.85
CA VAL A 50 13.35 -8.53 2.50
C VAL A 50 14.03 -7.18 2.65
N MET A 51 14.22 -6.76 3.90
CA MET A 51 14.98 -5.57 4.25
C MET A 51 16.47 -5.82 4.02
N THR A 52 17.10 -4.90 3.31
CA THR A 52 18.54 -4.88 3.04
C THR A 52 19.22 -3.76 3.82
N PRO A 53 20.54 -3.81 4.06
CA PRO A 53 21.26 -2.71 4.70
C PRO A 53 21.07 -1.36 3.99
N GLU A 54 20.82 -1.36 2.67
CA GLU A 54 20.52 -0.17 1.88
C GLU A 54 19.16 0.46 2.22
N ASP A 55 18.23 -0.33 2.79
CA ASP A 55 16.91 0.14 3.25
C ASP A 55 16.96 0.72 4.66
N GLU A 56 18.04 0.49 5.42
CA GLU A 56 18.21 1.11 6.72
C GLU A 56 18.33 2.63 6.55
N PRO A 57 17.53 3.44 7.25
CA PRO A 57 17.73 4.88 7.26
C PRO A 57 19.13 5.12 7.82
N GLY A 58 20.05 5.55 6.96
CA GLY A 58 21.43 5.81 7.38
C GLY A 58 21.45 6.74 8.59
N ASP A 59 22.33 6.47 9.54
CA ASP A 59 22.63 7.37 10.65
C ASP A 59 23.06 8.74 10.09
N ALA A 60 22.09 9.61 9.80
CA ALA A 60 22.29 11.01 9.44
C ALA A 60 22.88 11.83 10.61
N ALA A 61 23.34 11.17 11.67
CA ALA A 61 24.05 11.74 12.80
C ALA A 61 25.59 11.68 12.66
N ASN A 62 26.15 10.96 11.67
CA ASN A 62 27.61 10.75 11.60
C ASN A 62 28.33 11.38 10.39
N LEU A 63 27.67 12.32 9.70
CA LEU A 63 28.25 13.09 8.57
C LEU A 63 28.68 14.54 8.95
N LEU A 64 28.93 14.79 10.25
CA LEU A 64 29.45 16.08 10.76
C LEU A 64 30.76 15.92 11.55
N ILE A 65 31.68 15.06 11.08
CA ILE A 65 33.09 15.09 11.49
C ILE A 65 33.95 15.49 10.31
#